data_AF-A0AAW0BSX8-F1
#
_entry.id   AF-A0AAW0BSX8-F1
#
_cell.length_a   1.000
_cell.length_b   1.000
_cell.length_c   1.000
_cell.angle_alpha   90.00
_cell.angle_beta   90.00
_cell.angle_gamma   90.00
#
_symmetry.space_group_name_H-M   'P 1'
#
loop_
_entity.id
_entity.type
_entity.pdbx_description
1 polymer ?
#
loop_
_entity_poly.entity_id
_entity_poly.type
_entity_poly.pdbx_seq_one_letter_code
_entity_poly.pdbx_strand_id
1 'polypeptide(L)'
;RAYPENSPPDLTCSHCAIPLFKTPAPSSATPSLLSSTAPKVETKPKPVLQGPFLPLSTQIIEFLNRHGNELACESYLTRKTVAGKLSDIHDGAICQSLKAPDGRKFFDAADDRPDHDELRIGLCFGEDGFSFTRTNDAGSHSTGAASFCVTALPQHKRYKPRNLLLTSLGPGPHEETCDEFQRTMAATVTELLMLYDDGILAKTPKFPNGMISIQIIWLSIHAFLERRASSSSDSHLCLL
;
A
#
# COMPACT_ATOMS: atom_id res chain seq x y z
N ARG A 1 12.42 -2.65 -6.11
CA ARG A 1 12.95 -2.80 -4.73
C ARG A 1 13.12 -1.40 -4.14
N ALA A 2 12.60 -1.17 -2.95
CA ALA A 2 12.85 0.07 -2.21
C ALA A 2 14.18 -0.05 -1.45
N TYR A 3 14.90 1.06 -1.32
CA TYR A 3 16.16 1.13 -0.58
C TYR A 3 16.02 2.22 0.49
N PRO A 4 16.58 2.03 1.70
CA PRO A 4 16.52 3.02 2.77
C PRO A 4 17.15 4.37 2.38
N GLU A 5 16.68 5.46 2.99
CA GLU A 5 17.22 6.82 2.73
C GLU A 5 18.71 6.94 3.04
N ASN A 6 19.21 6.19 4.03
CA ASN A 6 20.61 6.16 4.43
C ASN A 6 21.49 5.20 3.60
N SER A 7 21.02 4.77 2.43
CA SER A 7 21.80 3.92 1.51
C SER A 7 23.07 4.64 1.04
N PRO A 8 24.20 3.93 0.89
CA PRO A 8 25.46 4.55 0.51
C PRO A 8 25.42 5.04 -0.95
N PRO A 9 26.09 6.15 -1.29
CA PRO A 9 26.04 6.79 -2.62
C PRO A 9 26.44 5.91 -3.82
N ASP A 10 27.30 4.93 -3.57
CA ASP A 10 27.83 3.97 -4.53
C ASP A 10 26.95 2.71 -4.64
N LEU A 11 25.82 2.67 -3.92
CA LEU A 11 24.90 1.55 -3.98
C LEU A 11 24.34 1.38 -5.39
N THR A 12 24.43 0.15 -5.88
CA THR A 12 23.85 -0.28 -7.14
C THR A 12 22.66 -1.19 -6.87
N CYS A 13 21.74 -1.25 -7.84
CA CYS A 13 20.61 -2.15 -7.76
C CYS A 13 21.10 -3.61 -7.68
N SER A 14 20.65 -4.32 -6.65
CA SER A 14 20.96 -5.74 -6.41
C SER A 14 20.52 -6.72 -7.52
N HIS A 15 19.75 -6.27 -8.52
CA HIS A 15 19.26 -7.10 -9.63
C HIS A 15 19.88 -6.73 -10.97
N CYS A 16 19.97 -5.44 -11.30
CA CYS A 16 20.44 -4.97 -12.62
C CYS A 16 21.76 -4.20 -12.57
N ALA A 17 22.39 -4.06 -11.40
CA ALA A 17 23.64 -3.33 -11.18
C ALA A 17 23.64 -1.85 -11.61
N ILE A 18 22.47 -1.26 -11.86
CA ILE A 18 22.33 0.17 -12.19
C ILE A 18 22.56 1.01 -10.92
N PRO A 19 23.36 2.10 -10.98
CA PRO A 19 23.53 3.03 -9.86
C PRO A 19 22.20 3.61 -9.37
N LEU A 20 21.98 3.63 -8.05
CA LEU A 20 20.76 4.17 -7.46
C LEU A 20 20.78 5.70 -7.33
N PHE A 21 21.97 6.29 -7.41
CA PHE A 21 22.19 7.72 -7.31
C PHE A 21 22.71 8.27 -8.64
N LYS A 22 22.31 9.50 -8.97
CA LYS A 22 22.81 10.21 -10.14
C LYS A 22 24.28 10.52 -9.92
N THR A 23 25.12 10.13 -10.89
CA THR A 23 26.52 10.53 -10.91
C THR A 23 26.62 12.06 -10.94
N PRO A 24 27.42 12.70 -10.07
CA PRO A 24 27.67 14.12 -10.17
C PRO A 24 28.19 14.43 -11.57
N ALA A 25 27.55 15.36 -12.29
CA ALA A 25 28.09 15.82 -13.55
C ALA A 25 29.50 16.40 -13.30
N PRO A 26 30.50 16.12 -14.16
CA PRO A 26 31.77 16.83 -14.07
C PRO A 26 31.46 18.31 -14.18
N SER A 27 31.84 19.09 -13.17
CA SER A 27 31.57 20.53 -13.14
C SER A 27 32.25 21.16 -14.35
N SER A 28 31.46 21.61 -15.34
CA SER A 28 31.89 22.56 -16.36
C SER A 28 32.08 23.94 -15.73
N ALA A 29 32.91 24.03 -14.70
CA ALA A 29 33.30 25.28 -14.08
C ALA A 29 34.39 25.90 -14.96
N THR A 30 34.01 26.83 -15.82
CA THR A 30 34.94 27.90 -16.22
C THR A 30 35.46 28.54 -14.93
N PRO A 31 36.77 28.69 -14.73
CA PRO A 31 37.30 29.19 -13.47
C PRO A 31 36.94 30.67 -13.31
N SER A 32 35.90 30.98 -12.53
CA SER A 32 35.68 32.34 -12.04
C SER A 32 36.69 32.62 -10.92
N LEU A 33 37.54 33.62 -11.16
CA LEU A 33 38.63 34.10 -10.30
C LEU A 33 38.19 34.77 -8.98
N LEU A 34 36.97 34.55 -8.52
CA LEU A 34 36.47 35.10 -7.25
C LEU A 34 36.26 33.96 -6.27
N SER A 35 37.37 33.57 -5.64
CA SER A 35 37.42 32.66 -4.49
C SER A 35 36.67 33.29 -3.31
N SER A 36 35.41 32.88 -3.11
CA SER A 36 34.81 32.93 -1.77
C SER A 36 35.05 31.58 -1.08
N THR A 37 35.70 31.63 0.07
CA THR A 37 35.82 30.51 1.01
C THR A 37 34.47 30.25 1.66
N ALA A 38 33.49 29.77 0.87
CA ALA A 38 32.30 29.15 1.40
C ALA A 38 32.61 27.67 1.66
N PRO A 39 32.23 27.09 2.82
CA PRO A 39 32.36 25.66 3.02
C PRO A 39 31.62 24.95 1.89
N LYS A 40 32.34 24.07 1.19
CA LYS A 40 31.80 23.24 0.12
C LYS A 40 30.71 22.39 0.74
N VAL A 41 29.45 22.80 0.58
CA VAL A 41 28.30 22.02 1.02
C VAL A 41 28.42 20.67 0.32
N GLU A 42 28.72 19.61 1.08
CA GLU A 42 28.63 18.25 0.57
C GLU A 42 27.20 18.03 0.08
N THR A 43 27.04 18.08 -1.23
CA THR A 43 25.75 17.86 -1.86
C THR A 43 25.49 16.37 -1.75
N LYS A 44 24.53 16.01 -0.89
CA LYS A 44 24.07 14.61 -0.80
C LYS A 44 23.73 14.12 -2.22
N PRO A 45 24.22 12.93 -2.62
CA PRO A 45 23.98 12.41 -3.95
C PRO A 45 22.47 12.26 -4.17
N LYS A 46 22.00 12.71 -5.34
CA LYS A 46 20.57 12.74 -5.65
C LYS A 46 20.12 11.35 -6.11
N PRO A 47 19.11 10.71 -5.49
CA PRO A 47 18.60 9.44 -5.97
C PRO A 47 18.02 9.57 -7.39
N VAL A 48 18.07 8.48 -8.16
CA VAL A 48 17.47 8.41 -9.49
C VAL A 48 15.94 8.55 -9.40
N LEU A 49 15.33 7.88 -8.41
CA LEU A 49 13.91 7.96 -8.07
C LEU A 49 13.77 7.91 -6.54
N GLN A 50 12.88 8.75 -6.00
CA GLN A 50 12.55 8.79 -4.58
C GLN A 50 11.05 8.95 -4.43
N GLY A 51 10.45 8.21 -3.50
CA GLY A 51 9.04 8.32 -3.17
C GLY A 51 8.81 7.97 -1.71
N PRO A 52 7.70 8.42 -1.12
CA PRO A 52 7.29 7.99 0.20
C PRO A 52 6.95 6.49 0.15
N PHE A 53 7.45 5.74 1.12
CA PHE A 53 7.12 4.34 1.28
C PHE A 53 6.96 4.03 2.76
N LEU A 54 5.77 3.57 3.14
CA LEU A 54 5.50 3.08 4.48
C LEU A 54 5.02 1.63 4.36
N PRO A 55 5.81 0.66 4.86
CA PRO A 55 5.46 -0.76 4.81
C PRO A 55 4.03 -1.04 5.26
N LEU A 56 3.26 -1.82 4.49
CA LEU A 56 1.90 -2.25 4.86
C LEU A 56 1.91 -2.98 6.19
N SER A 57 2.94 -3.78 6.44
CA SER A 57 3.15 -4.45 7.73
C SER A 57 3.12 -3.47 8.90
N THR A 58 3.87 -2.36 8.82
CA THR A 58 3.87 -1.29 9.82
C THR A 58 2.51 -0.63 9.94
N GLN A 59 1.89 -0.27 8.83
CA GLN A 59 0.59 0.41 8.83
C GLN A 59 -0.51 -0.44 9.46
N ILE A 60 -0.46 -1.76 9.27
CA ILE A 60 -1.46 -2.70 9.80
C ILE A 60 -1.29 -2.87 11.31
N ILE A 61 -0.05 -2.93 11.80
CA ILE A 61 0.23 -2.95 13.24
C ILE A 61 -0.30 -1.68 13.89
N GLU A 62 0.00 -0.51 13.32
CA GLU A 62 -0.52 0.77 13.82
C GLU A 62 -2.04 0.84 13.73
N PHE A 63 -2.63 0.29 12.67
CA PHE A 63 -4.07 0.20 12.49
C PHE A 63 -4.76 -0.65 13.55
N LEU A 64 -4.24 -1.84 13.86
CA LEU A 64 -4.81 -2.75 14.86
C LEU A 64 -4.65 -2.20 16.28
N ASN A 65 -3.55 -1.51 16.56
CA ASN A 65 -3.30 -0.86 17.84
C ASN A 65 -4.19 0.36 18.11
N ARG A 66 -4.92 0.86 17.11
CA ARG A 66 -5.94 1.90 17.33
C ARG A 66 -7.16 1.30 18.02
N HIS A 67 -7.65 2.03 19.03
CA HIS A 67 -8.75 1.59 19.88
C HIS A 67 -9.97 1.09 19.08
N GLY A 68 -10.32 -0.18 19.32
CA GLY A 68 -11.50 -0.84 18.75
C GLY A 68 -11.37 -1.32 17.30
N ASN A 69 -10.20 -1.15 16.65
CA ASN A 69 -10.00 -1.64 15.28
C ASN A 69 -9.82 -3.16 15.24
N GLU A 70 -9.01 -3.72 16.12
CA GLU A 70 -8.82 -5.18 16.23
C GLU A 70 -10.15 -5.91 16.45
N LEU A 71 -10.95 -5.47 17.43
CA LEU A 71 -12.29 -6.03 17.69
C LEU A 71 -13.23 -5.87 16.48
N ALA A 72 -13.15 -4.73 15.78
CA ALA A 72 -13.97 -4.51 14.59
C ALA A 72 -13.59 -5.46 13.45
N CYS A 73 -12.32 -5.86 13.33
CA CYS A 73 -11.87 -6.83 12.33
C CYS A 73 -12.37 -8.25 12.60
N GLU A 74 -12.75 -8.61 13.82
CA GLU A 74 -13.36 -9.93 14.10
C GLU A 74 -14.90 -9.90 13.95
N SER A 75 -15.51 -8.72 13.83
CA SER A 75 -16.98 -8.58 13.85
C SER A 75 -17.70 -9.29 12.71
N TYR A 76 -17.02 -9.54 11.58
CA TYR A 76 -17.62 -10.26 10.46
C TYR A 76 -17.78 -11.76 10.74
N LEU A 77 -16.99 -12.34 11.65
CA LEU A 77 -17.02 -13.76 11.98
C LEU A 77 -18.33 -14.17 12.66
N THR A 78 -18.89 -13.29 13.49
CA THR A 78 -20.13 -13.56 14.24
C THR A 78 -21.39 -13.05 13.53
N ARG A 79 -21.24 -12.49 12.33
CA ARG A 79 -22.37 -11.92 11.57
C ARG A 79 -23.26 -13.02 11.00
N LYS A 80 -24.56 -12.94 11.28
CA LYS A 80 -25.56 -13.81 10.65
C LYS A 80 -25.75 -13.45 9.18
N THR A 81 -25.61 -14.43 8.30
CA THR A 81 -25.90 -14.30 6.87
C THR A 81 -27.34 -14.74 6.57
N VAL A 82 -27.93 -14.21 5.50
CA VAL A 82 -29.26 -14.60 5.03
C VAL A 82 -29.10 -15.29 3.69
N ALA A 83 -29.62 -16.51 3.57
CA ALA A 83 -29.54 -17.27 2.32
C ALA A 83 -30.07 -16.46 1.13
N GLY A 84 -29.29 -16.40 0.05
CA GLY A 84 -29.64 -15.66 -1.16
C GLY A 84 -29.40 -14.14 -1.09
N LYS A 85 -28.89 -13.59 0.03
CA LYS A 85 -28.59 -12.16 0.18
C LYS A 85 -27.12 -11.94 0.50
N LEU A 86 -26.41 -11.30 -0.42
CA LEU A 86 -25.04 -10.80 -0.20
C LEU A 86 -25.14 -9.39 0.38
N SER A 87 -24.75 -9.25 1.65
CA SER A 87 -24.79 -7.99 2.37
C SER A 87 -23.40 -7.43 2.64
N ASP A 88 -22.36 -8.26 2.52
CA ASP A 88 -20.98 -7.87 2.72
C ASP A 88 -20.02 -8.61 1.76
N ILE A 89 -18.80 -8.10 1.60
CA ILE A 89 -17.80 -8.71 0.71
C ILE A 89 -17.45 -10.14 1.12
N HIS A 90 -17.50 -10.44 2.43
CA HIS A 90 -17.27 -11.79 2.97
C HIS A 90 -18.39 -12.78 2.61
N ASP A 91 -19.57 -12.30 2.18
CA ASP A 91 -20.65 -13.17 1.67
C ASP A 91 -20.34 -13.70 0.26
N GLY A 92 -19.37 -13.12 -0.46
CA GLY A 92 -19.03 -13.49 -1.82
C GLY A 92 -18.45 -14.90 -1.94
N ALA A 93 -18.71 -15.55 -3.08
CA ALA A 93 -18.26 -16.92 -3.34
C ALA A 93 -16.74 -17.09 -3.22
N ILE A 94 -15.96 -16.08 -3.64
CA ILE A 94 -14.50 -16.10 -3.49
C ILE A 94 -14.13 -16.12 -2.00
N CYS A 95 -14.61 -15.18 -1.19
CA CYS A 95 -14.30 -15.15 0.24
C CYS A 95 -14.69 -16.44 0.98
N GLN A 96 -15.75 -17.13 0.54
CA GLN A 96 -16.20 -18.40 1.14
C GLN A 96 -15.35 -19.62 0.77
N SER A 97 -14.64 -19.58 -0.36
CA SER A 97 -13.90 -20.72 -0.93
C SER A 97 -12.38 -20.53 -0.99
N LEU A 98 -11.93 -19.28 -0.88
CA LEU A 98 -10.54 -18.87 -0.95
C LEU A 98 -9.70 -19.61 0.08
N LYS A 99 -8.56 -20.13 -0.39
CA LYS A 99 -7.60 -20.86 0.42
C LYS A 99 -6.45 -19.96 0.84
N ALA A 100 -5.95 -20.19 2.05
CA ALA A 100 -4.67 -19.70 2.49
C ALA A 100 -3.55 -20.65 1.98
N PRO A 101 -2.27 -20.25 2.05
CA PRO A 101 -1.12 -21.09 1.66
C PRO A 101 -1.10 -22.47 2.35
N ASP A 102 -1.67 -22.57 3.54
CA ASP A 102 -1.82 -23.81 4.31
C ASP A 102 -2.95 -24.75 3.79
N GLY A 103 -3.69 -24.35 2.75
CA GLY A 103 -4.80 -25.10 2.15
C GLY A 103 -6.14 -24.98 2.90
N ARG A 104 -6.17 -24.31 4.06
CA ARG A 104 -7.40 -24.03 4.83
C ARG A 104 -8.13 -22.81 4.26
N LYS A 105 -9.38 -22.59 4.69
CA LYS A 105 -10.13 -21.40 4.25
C LYS A 105 -9.45 -20.15 4.79
N PHE A 106 -9.26 -19.14 3.94
CA PHE A 106 -8.65 -17.88 4.39
C PHE A 106 -9.59 -17.14 5.35
N PHE A 107 -10.88 -17.03 5.04
CA PHE A 107 -11.87 -16.50 5.97
C PHE A 107 -12.63 -17.65 6.61
N ASP A 108 -12.14 -18.11 7.76
CA ASP A 108 -12.79 -19.16 8.54
C ASP A 108 -13.54 -18.56 9.73
N ALA A 109 -14.87 -18.62 9.65
CA ALA A 109 -15.78 -18.13 10.69
C ALA A 109 -16.18 -19.25 11.68
N ALA A 110 -15.59 -20.44 11.59
CA ALA A 110 -15.90 -21.53 12.50
C ALA A 110 -15.42 -21.23 13.93
N ASP A 111 -16.29 -21.49 14.91
CA ASP A 111 -16.01 -21.26 16.33
C ASP A 111 -14.91 -22.19 16.88
N ASP A 112 -14.67 -23.33 16.22
CA ASP A 112 -13.68 -24.35 16.57
C ASP A 112 -12.34 -24.17 15.83
N ARG A 113 -12.07 -22.97 15.29
CA ARG A 113 -10.80 -22.71 14.61
C ARG A 113 -9.62 -23.01 15.55
N PRO A 114 -8.60 -23.75 15.09
CA PRO A 114 -7.47 -24.12 15.95
C PRO A 114 -6.59 -22.92 16.33
N ASP A 115 -6.57 -21.88 15.48
CA ASP A 115 -5.68 -20.72 15.63
C ASP A 115 -6.46 -19.49 16.11
N HIS A 116 -6.78 -19.47 17.40
CA HIS A 116 -7.35 -18.27 18.04
C HIS A 116 -6.34 -17.10 18.09
N ASP A 117 -5.06 -17.40 17.94
CA ASP A 117 -3.93 -16.45 17.94
C ASP A 117 -3.51 -16.04 16.50
N GLU A 118 -4.41 -16.23 15.51
CA GLU A 118 -4.23 -15.80 14.12
C GLU A 118 -5.38 -14.89 13.69
N LEU A 119 -5.03 -13.77 13.03
CA LEU A 119 -5.96 -12.82 12.44
C LEU A 119 -5.74 -12.73 10.92
N ARG A 120 -6.73 -13.18 10.16
CA ARG A 120 -6.73 -13.13 8.70
C ARG A 120 -7.50 -11.92 8.21
N ILE A 121 -6.80 -11.03 7.50
CA ILE A 121 -7.32 -9.72 7.08
C ILE A 121 -7.37 -9.63 5.56
N GLY A 122 -8.55 -9.36 5.01
CA GLY A 122 -8.67 -8.97 3.61
C GLY A 122 -8.42 -7.47 3.42
N LEU A 123 -7.79 -7.10 2.31
CA LEU A 123 -7.60 -5.73 1.86
C LEU A 123 -8.29 -5.50 0.50
N CYS A 124 -8.92 -4.33 0.35
CA CYS A 124 -9.37 -3.82 -0.94
C CYS A 124 -8.51 -2.63 -1.34
N PHE A 125 -7.94 -2.68 -2.53
CA PHE A 125 -7.13 -1.60 -3.09
C PHE A 125 -8.02 -0.56 -3.75
N GLY A 126 -7.74 0.71 -3.52
CA GLY A 126 -8.39 1.81 -4.22
C GLY A 126 -7.39 2.89 -4.62
N GLU A 127 -7.60 3.44 -5.80
CA GLU A 127 -6.84 4.58 -6.33
C GLU A 127 -7.81 5.73 -6.59
N ASP A 128 -7.37 6.93 -6.20
CA ASP A 128 -8.11 8.18 -6.32
C ASP A 128 -7.23 9.23 -6.98
N GLY A 129 -7.57 9.56 -8.24
CA GLY A 129 -6.88 10.55 -9.04
C GLY A 129 -7.41 11.97 -8.79
N PHE A 130 -6.50 12.90 -8.51
CA PHE A 130 -6.79 14.32 -8.36
C PHE A 130 -6.41 15.11 -9.62
N SER A 131 -7.34 15.91 -10.13
CA SER A 131 -7.07 16.77 -11.29
C SER A 131 -6.19 17.97 -10.92
N PHE A 132 -4.98 18.01 -11.45
CA PHE A 132 -4.03 19.14 -11.30
C PHE A 132 -4.47 20.44 -12.00
N THR A 133 -5.57 20.44 -12.77
CA THR A 133 -5.98 21.64 -13.53
C THR A 133 -6.80 22.65 -12.72
N ARG A 134 -7.02 22.42 -11.42
CA ARG A 134 -8.03 23.16 -10.64
C ARG A 134 -7.49 24.24 -9.68
N THR A 135 -6.18 24.35 -9.45
CA THR A 135 -5.61 25.39 -8.57
C THR A 135 -4.27 25.92 -9.08
N ASN A 136 -3.94 27.17 -8.71
CA ASN A 136 -2.70 27.84 -9.13
C ASN A 136 -1.43 27.17 -8.55
N ASP A 137 -1.57 26.39 -7.47
CA ASP A 137 -0.49 25.64 -6.83
C ASP A 137 -0.40 24.18 -7.30
N ALA A 138 -1.29 23.75 -8.20
CA ALA A 138 -1.41 22.36 -8.63
C ALA A 138 -0.17 21.80 -9.35
N GLY A 139 0.72 22.68 -9.83
CA GLY A 139 2.04 22.29 -10.35
C GLY A 139 2.95 21.59 -9.32
N SER A 140 2.63 21.68 -8.02
CA SER A 140 3.43 21.16 -6.92
C SER A 140 2.76 20.02 -6.13
N HIS A 141 1.59 19.53 -6.58
CA HIS A 141 0.78 18.56 -5.83
C HIS A 141 0.68 17.19 -6.53
N SER A 142 0.52 16.14 -5.71
CA SER A 142 0.25 14.76 -6.14
C SER A 142 -0.96 14.69 -7.07
N THR A 143 -0.86 13.91 -8.15
CA THR A 143 -1.97 13.69 -9.10
C THR A 143 -2.91 12.57 -8.70
N GLY A 144 -2.58 11.82 -7.65
CA GLY A 144 -3.47 10.79 -7.09
C GLY A 144 -2.91 10.19 -5.81
N ALA A 145 -3.70 9.33 -5.18
CA ALA A 145 -3.28 8.53 -4.04
C ALA A 145 -3.86 7.12 -4.15
N ALA A 146 -3.04 6.11 -3.84
CA ALA A 146 -3.51 4.74 -3.73
C ALA A 146 -3.46 4.26 -2.28
N SER A 147 -4.53 3.61 -1.84
CA SER A 147 -4.69 3.13 -0.47
C SER A 147 -5.42 1.80 -0.41
N PHE A 148 -5.26 1.10 0.71
CA PHE A 148 -6.06 -0.06 1.03
C PHE A 148 -7.09 0.26 2.10
N CYS A 149 -8.27 -0.34 1.98
CA CYS A 149 -9.20 -0.43 3.09
C CYS A 149 -9.27 -1.87 3.62
N VAL A 150 -9.42 -2.00 4.93
CA VAL A 150 -9.51 -3.29 5.62
C VAL A 150 -10.92 -3.84 5.48
N THR A 151 -11.10 -4.96 4.77
CA THR A 151 -12.42 -5.53 4.46
C THR A 151 -13.10 -6.12 5.67
N ALA A 152 -12.32 -6.52 6.67
CA ALA A 152 -12.82 -7.03 7.95
C ALA A 152 -13.58 -5.96 8.76
N LEU A 153 -13.37 -4.67 8.49
CA LEU A 153 -14.12 -3.59 9.14
C LEU A 153 -15.59 -3.55 8.68
N PRO A 154 -16.52 -3.11 9.55
CA PRO A 154 -17.87 -2.74 9.13
C PRO A 154 -17.86 -1.68 8.01
N GLN A 155 -18.81 -1.77 7.07
CA GLN A 155 -18.88 -0.93 5.87
C GLN A 155 -18.72 0.57 6.16
N HIS A 156 -19.43 1.09 7.17
CA HIS A 156 -19.38 2.50 7.56
C HIS A 156 -18.03 2.95 8.13
N LYS A 157 -17.09 2.03 8.39
CA LYS A 157 -15.73 2.31 8.88
C LYS A 157 -14.65 2.11 7.80
N ARG A 158 -14.89 1.31 6.76
CA ARG A 158 -13.89 0.91 5.75
C ARG A 158 -13.21 2.10 5.09
N TYR A 159 -14.01 3.05 4.59
CA TYR A 159 -13.53 4.20 3.82
C TYR A 159 -13.33 5.47 4.65
N LYS A 160 -13.35 5.37 5.99
CA LYS A 160 -13.01 6.54 6.81
C LYS A 160 -11.52 6.84 6.59
N PRO A 161 -11.11 8.09 6.31
CA PRO A 161 -9.71 8.42 6.03
C PRO A 161 -8.73 7.89 7.08
N ARG A 162 -9.11 7.90 8.36
CA ARG A 162 -8.31 7.35 9.46
C ARG A 162 -8.03 5.83 9.33
N ASN A 163 -8.85 5.08 8.61
CA ASN A 163 -8.75 3.62 8.47
C ASN A 163 -8.15 3.18 7.13
N LEU A 164 -7.84 4.12 6.24
CA LEU A 164 -7.14 3.82 5.00
C LEU A 164 -5.65 3.62 5.27
N LEU A 165 -5.06 2.64 4.59
CA LEU A 165 -3.64 2.34 4.62
C LEU A 165 -3.04 2.91 3.33
N LEU A 166 -2.32 4.02 3.42
CA LEU A 166 -1.79 4.74 2.25
C LEU A 166 -0.56 4.01 1.69
N THR A 167 -0.58 3.66 0.41
CA THR A 167 0.49 2.85 -0.21
C THR A 167 1.35 3.65 -1.19
N SER A 168 0.74 4.51 -1.98
CA SER A 168 1.45 5.33 -2.96
C SER A 168 0.79 6.68 -3.15
N LEU A 169 1.60 7.63 -3.58
CA LEU A 169 1.17 8.95 -4.02
C LEU A 169 1.68 9.14 -5.45
N GLY A 170 0.77 9.51 -6.34
CA GLY A 170 1.10 9.76 -7.74
C GLY A 170 2.03 10.98 -7.87
N PRO A 171 3.08 10.91 -8.69
CA PRO A 171 3.96 12.05 -8.90
C PRO A 171 3.17 13.26 -9.44
N GLY A 172 3.35 14.42 -8.84
CA GLY A 172 2.86 15.68 -9.37
C GLY A 172 3.79 16.28 -10.42
N PRO A 173 3.32 17.09 -11.39
CA PRO A 173 1.92 17.48 -11.65
C PRO A 173 1.26 16.69 -12.79
N HIS A 174 1.98 15.76 -13.41
CA HIS A 174 1.44 14.93 -14.49
C HIS A 174 0.89 13.62 -13.93
N GLU A 175 -0.22 13.16 -14.50
CA GLU A 175 -0.72 11.82 -14.19
C GLU A 175 0.34 10.79 -14.59
N GLU A 176 0.59 9.82 -13.71
CA GLU A 176 1.56 8.78 -13.96
C GLU A 176 1.10 7.86 -15.09
N THR A 177 2.06 7.44 -15.92
CA THR A 177 1.80 6.39 -16.91
C THR A 177 1.56 5.05 -16.21
N CYS A 178 0.85 4.12 -16.87
CA CYS A 178 0.65 2.78 -16.31
C CYS A 178 1.96 2.09 -15.91
N ASP A 179 3.02 2.30 -16.69
CA ASP A 179 4.36 1.77 -16.42
C ASP A 179 5.00 2.39 -15.17
N GLU A 180 4.80 3.69 -14.93
CA GLU A 180 5.25 4.38 -13.72
C GLU A 180 4.49 3.89 -12.50
N PHE A 181 3.16 3.80 -12.60
CA PHE A 181 2.33 3.28 -11.54
C PHE A 181 2.71 1.84 -11.17
N GLN A 182 2.90 0.97 -12.17
CA GLN A 182 3.33 -0.42 -11.94
C GLN A 182 4.69 -0.50 -11.24
N ARG A 183 5.64 0.38 -11.59
CA ARG A 183 6.94 0.46 -10.91
C ARG A 183 6.80 0.90 -9.47
N THR A 184 5.95 1.89 -9.19
CA THR A 184 5.69 2.37 -7.82
C THR A 184 5.03 1.28 -6.98
N MET A 185 4.07 0.56 -7.56
CA MET A 185 3.33 -0.52 -6.89
C MET A 185 4.15 -1.78 -6.60
N ALA A 186 5.29 -1.97 -7.29
CA ALA A 186 6.10 -3.19 -7.16
C ALA A 186 6.54 -3.48 -5.72
N ALA A 187 6.85 -2.45 -4.92
CA ALA A 187 7.22 -2.61 -3.52
C ALA A 187 6.04 -3.13 -2.68
N THR A 188 4.86 -2.54 -2.85
CA THR A 188 3.63 -2.95 -2.18
C THR A 188 3.20 -4.36 -2.57
N VAL A 189 3.27 -4.73 -3.85
CA VAL A 189 2.96 -6.09 -4.31
C VAL A 189 3.90 -7.11 -3.67
N THR A 190 5.20 -6.78 -3.56
CA THR A 190 6.16 -7.63 -2.87
C THR A 190 5.78 -7.83 -1.40
N GLU A 191 5.35 -6.76 -0.71
CA GLU A 191 4.86 -6.89 0.67
C GLU A 191 3.58 -7.72 0.77
N LEU A 192 2.62 -7.52 -0.14
CA LEU A 192 1.38 -8.31 -0.14
C LEU A 192 1.66 -9.80 -0.28
N LEU A 193 2.61 -10.18 -1.15
CA LEU A 193 3.03 -11.58 -1.30
C LEU A 193 3.65 -12.12 0.00
N MET A 194 4.59 -11.39 0.62
CA MET A 194 5.18 -11.81 1.90
C MET A 194 4.11 -11.92 3.00
N LEU A 195 3.17 -10.98 3.06
CA LEU A 195 2.10 -10.98 4.07
C LEU A 195 1.05 -12.07 3.82
N TYR A 196 0.90 -12.54 2.58
CA TYR A 196 0.04 -13.67 2.25
C TYR A 196 0.74 -14.99 2.58
N ASP A 197 1.98 -15.19 2.16
CA ASP A 197 2.71 -16.45 2.32
C ASP A 197 3.17 -16.68 3.77
N ASP A 198 3.82 -15.69 4.37
CA ASP A 198 4.47 -15.82 5.68
C ASP A 198 3.68 -15.15 6.82
N GLY A 199 2.88 -14.13 6.50
CA GLY A 199 2.23 -13.28 7.50
C GLY A 199 3.24 -12.46 8.33
N ILE A 200 2.77 -11.83 9.41
CA ILE A 200 3.61 -11.11 10.38
C ILE A 200 3.19 -11.41 11.82
N LEU A 201 4.16 -11.36 12.73
CA LEU A 201 3.92 -11.43 14.17
C LEU A 201 3.86 -10.02 14.76
N ALA A 202 2.78 -9.69 15.45
CA ALA A 202 2.59 -8.37 16.04
C ALA A 202 1.99 -8.40 17.44
N LYS A 203 2.34 -7.40 18.27
CA LYS A 203 1.62 -7.13 19.52
C LYS A 203 0.39 -6.29 19.23
N THR A 204 -0.73 -6.67 19.82
CA THR A 204 -2.01 -5.97 19.67
C THR A 204 -2.67 -5.74 21.02
N PRO A 205 -3.68 -4.86 21.13
CA PRO A 205 -4.38 -4.62 22.37
C PRO A 205 -4.99 -5.89 23.01
N LYS A 206 -5.47 -6.85 22.23
CA LYS A 206 -5.99 -8.15 22.72
C LYS A 206 -4.87 -9.08 23.19
N PHE A 207 -3.68 -8.98 22.60
CA PHE A 207 -2.51 -9.80 22.92
C PHE A 207 -1.30 -8.93 23.33
N PRO A 208 -1.33 -8.25 24.50
CA PRO A 208 -0.28 -7.30 24.89
C PRO A 208 1.06 -7.97 25.26
N ASN A 209 0.98 -9.19 25.79
CA ASN A 209 2.13 -9.99 26.21
C ASN A 209 2.51 -11.09 25.21
N GLY A 210 1.73 -11.25 24.13
CA GLY A 210 1.92 -12.26 23.09
C GLY A 210 2.10 -11.62 21.72
N MET A 211 2.27 -12.45 20.69
CA MET A 211 2.23 -12.02 19.29
C MET A 211 1.07 -12.74 18.60
N ILE A 212 0.27 -11.99 17.85
CA ILE A 212 -0.75 -12.55 16.96
C ILE A 212 -0.14 -12.68 15.55
N SER A 213 -0.40 -13.81 14.88
CA SER A 213 -0.07 -13.96 13.46
C SER A 213 -1.09 -13.22 12.62
N ILE A 214 -0.64 -12.36 11.71
CA ILE A 214 -1.49 -11.59 10.81
C ILE A 214 -1.19 -12.01 9.39
N GLN A 215 -2.17 -12.60 8.73
CA GLN A 215 -2.08 -12.98 7.32
C GLN A 215 -3.01 -12.11 6.49
N ILE A 216 -2.55 -11.69 5.31
CA ILE A 216 -3.25 -10.70 4.50
C ILE A 216 -3.48 -11.20 3.09
N ILE A 217 -4.65 -10.88 2.53
CA ILE A 217 -4.93 -11.10 1.13
C ILE A 217 -5.53 -9.87 0.46
N TRP A 218 -5.15 -9.63 -0.79
CA TRP A 218 -5.77 -8.63 -1.64
C TRP A 218 -7.00 -9.22 -2.35
N LEU A 219 -8.16 -8.59 -2.18
CA LEU A 219 -9.45 -9.12 -2.66
C LEU A 219 -9.99 -8.43 -3.91
N SER A 220 -9.72 -7.13 -4.10
CA SER A 220 -10.31 -6.39 -5.22
C SER A 220 -9.62 -5.04 -5.46
N ILE A 221 -9.82 -4.52 -6.68
CA ILE A 221 -9.48 -3.17 -7.11
C ILE A 221 -10.76 -2.36 -7.21
N HIS A 222 -10.78 -1.20 -6.57
CA HIS A 222 -11.81 -0.19 -6.70
C HIS A 222 -11.20 1.03 -7.38
N ALA A 223 -11.47 1.23 -8.66
CA ALA A 223 -11.20 2.51 -9.30
C ALA A 223 -12.31 3.49 -8.90
N PHE A 224 -11.98 4.55 -8.16
CA PHE A 224 -12.93 5.63 -7.91
C PHE A 224 -13.04 6.50 -9.16
N LEU A 225 -13.72 6.00 -10.19
CA LEU A 225 -13.99 6.78 -11.39
C LEU A 225 -15.04 7.85 -11.07
N GLU A 226 -14.60 9.06 -10.75
CA GLU A 226 -15.43 10.24 -10.99
C GLU A 226 -15.70 10.30 -12.50
N ARG A 227 -16.91 9.84 -12.89
CA ARG A 227 -17.36 9.80 -14.28
C ARG A 227 -17.17 11.17 -14.95
N ARG A 228 -16.22 11.26 -15.88
CA ARG A 228 -16.42 12.10 -17.05
C ARG A 228 -17.46 11.42 -17.92
N ALA A 229 -18.60 12.08 -18.08
CA ALA A 229 -19.53 11.76 -19.14
C ALA A 229 -18.85 12.06 -20.49
N SER A 230 -18.29 11.04 -21.14
CA SER A 230 -18.26 10.87 -22.60
C SER A 230 -17.53 9.59 -23.00
N SER A 231 -18.29 8.73 -23.71
CA SER A 231 -17.87 7.69 -24.66
C SER A 231 -16.72 6.72 -24.33
N SER A 232 -17.12 5.46 -24.11
CA SER A 232 -16.48 4.21 -24.51
C SER A 232 -15.00 3.97 -24.16
N SER A 233 -14.75 3.12 -23.18
CA SER A 233 -14.22 1.76 -23.42
C SER A 233 -14.08 1.01 -22.10
N ASP A 234 -14.37 -0.30 -22.15
CA ASP A 234 -14.23 -1.25 -21.07
C ASP A 234 -12.79 -1.29 -20.53
N SER A 235 -12.62 -1.11 -19.22
CA SER A 235 -11.37 -1.42 -18.53
C SER A 235 -11.57 -2.62 -17.61
N HIS A 236 -11.55 -3.80 -18.21
CA HIS A 236 -11.19 -5.03 -17.51
C HIS A 236 -9.67 -5.02 -17.28
N LEU A 237 -9.21 -4.56 -16.13
CA LEU A 237 -7.88 -4.91 -15.64
C LEU A 237 -8.01 -6.16 -14.77
N CYS A 238 -7.86 -7.31 -15.42
CA CYS A 238 -7.64 -8.59 -14.75
C CYS A 238 -6.13 -8.67 -14.48
N LEU A 239 -5.71 -8.56 -13.23
CA LEU A 239 -4.36 -8.95 -12.83
C LEU A 239 -4.47 -10.29 -12.12
N LEU A 240 -3.74 -11.26 -12.69
CA LEU A 240 -3.59 -12.66 -12.29
C LEU A 240 -3.08 -12.80 -10.85
#